data_AF-A0A934QFV4-F1
#
_entry.id   AF-A0A934QFV4-F1
#
_cell.length_a   1.000
_cell.length_b   1.000
_cell.length_c   1.000
_cell.angle_alpha   90.00
_cell.angle_beta   90.00
_cell.angle_gamma   90.00
#
_symmetry.space_group_name_H-M   'P 1'
#
loop_
_entity.id
_entity.type
_entity.pdbx_description
1 polymer ?
#
loop_
_entity_poly.entity_id
_entity_poly.type
_entity_poly.pdbx_seq_one_letter_code
_entity_poly.pdbx_strand_id
1 'polypeptide(L)'
;MRHACVALDHTATVDCTPRRRLRSPGEKSGLASEALEFFHSNYYQSTNFRIIDVVTPIADRRKVDFLDGLAAERIRNGHADFELGLPASYEDEGVAYAFCGPGLRGRHPDLLLSHYTAAMGEQLPTLDAQKLKSHKVVAIYEDGARPKQRWAIRTALVGSIIYDGDLYAINEGEWYQVDEAYKQSIEDSFWALKSEWEGEPPPPLRKIYDEGGRNGKYQNEALYNQELAEQYGYILLDQKEVRIEDVQRSGFEPCDLLDIEGKRFIHVKKSSRRSSILSHFFKQGANSAQQFRRFPSAMTSLEALVRRTAGNNAADRLIEAHNDDHRNWSVEFWIADNPRATGEFNIPFFSKISLRDEASSLEAMEYQVTVRFICLDTRII
;
A
#
# COMPACT_ATOMS: atom_id res chain seq x y z
N MET A 1 12.17 16.78 19.06
CA MET A 1 10.79 17.11 18.61
C MET A 1 10.70 17.43 17.11
N ARG A 2 11.39 16.71 16.22
CA ARG A 2 11.20 16.80 14.75
C ARG A 2 11.16 15.44 14.04
N HIS A 3 11.14 14.33 14.78
CA HIS A 3 11.38 12.99 14.22
C HIS A 3 10.25 11.98 14.50
N ALA A 4 9.01 12.45 14.64
CA ALA A 4 7.85 11.57 14.87
C ALA A 4 6.58 11.97 14.09
N CYS A 5 6.69 12.83 13.07
CA CYS A 5 5.52 13.36 12.35
C CYS A 5 5.24 12.69 11.00
N VAL A 6 5.91 11.59 10.67
CA VAL A 6 5.90 11.05 9.29
C VAL A 6 5.09 9.76 9.14
N ALA A 7 4.37 9.33 10.17
CA ALA A 7 3.38 8.27 10.02
C ALA A 7 2.06 8.71 10.63
N LEU A 8 1.03 8.75 9.76
CA LEU A 8 -0.40 8.80 10.04
C LEU A 8 -0.98 10.21 10.24
N ASP A 9 -1.70 10.65 9.21
CA ASP A 9 -2.64 11.76 9.27
C ASP A 9 -4.03 11.26 9.71
N HIS A 10 -4.76 12.17 10.34
CA HIS A 10 -6.18 12.12 10.74
C HIS A 10 -6.54 11.33 12.01
N THR A 11 -6.23 11.92 13.18
CA THR A 11 -7.17 12.03 14.33
C THR A 11 -6.66 12.87 15.51
N ALA A 12 -5.45 13.42 15.46
CA ALA A 12 -5.01 14.38 16.46
C ALA A 12 -4.91 15.78 15.85
N THR A 13 -5.91 16.64 16.09
CA THR A 13 -5.73 18.09 16.00
C THR A 13 -4.69 18.52 17.02
N VAL A 14 -3.41 18.48 16.63
CA VAL A 14 -2.38 19.27 17.30
C VAL A 14 -2.54 20.67 16.74
N ASP A 15 -3.18 21.54 17.53
CA ASP A 15 -3.38 22.95 17.23
C ASP A 15 -2.01 23.63 17.01
N CYS A 16 -1.58 23.69 15.76
CA CYS A 16 -0.35 24.35 15.33
C CYS A 16 -0.59 25.86 15.30
N THR A 17 -0.70 26.46 16.49
CA THR A 17 -0.75 27.91 16.66
C THR A 17 0.54 28.57 16.11
N PRO A 18 0.44 29.78 15.53
CA PRO A 18 1.58 30.45 14.91
C PRO A 18 2.64 30.76 15.96
N ARG A 19 3.93 30.56 15.61
CA ARG A 19 5.13 30.78 16.44
C ARG A 19 4.91 31.81 17.56
N ARG A 20 4.57 31.32 18.75
CA ARG A 20 4.42 32.14 19.95
C ARG A 20 5.80 32.69 20.33
N ARG A 21 6.08 33.96 20.03
CA ARG A 21 7.28 34.62 20.57
C ARG A 21 7.12 34.65 22.09
N LEU A 22 7.94 33.88 22.79
CA LEU A 22 8.01 33.83 24.25
C LEU A 22 8.35 35.22 24.77
N ARG A 23 7.43 35.87 25.51
CA ARG A 23 7.55 37.28 25.89
C ARG A 23 8.17 37.47 27.27
N SER A 24 8.17 36.44 28.13
CA SER A 24 8.70 36.55 29.51
C SER A 24 9.49 35.31 29.98
N PRO A 25 10.41 35.46 30.97
CA PRO A 25 11.10 34.32 31.60
C PRO A 25 10.17 33.32 32.28
N GLY A 26 9.03 33.77 32.82
CA GLY A 26 8.03 32.90 33.47
C GLY A 26 7.33 31.95 32.49
N GLU A 27 6.97 32.45 31.29
CA GLU A 27 6.40 31.61 30.23
C GLU A 27 7.40 30.55 29.72
N LYS A 28 8.69 30.87 29.72
CA LYS A 28 9.76 29.91 29.37
C LYS A 28 9.91 28.81 30.42
N SER A 29 9.82 29.17 31.70
CA SER A 29 9.89 28.20 32.80
C SER A 29 8.70 27.26 32.81
N GLY A 30 7.48 27.78 32.58
CA GLY A 30 6.27 26.95 32.49
C GLY A 30 6.33 25.91 31.37
N LEU A 31 6.73 26.34 30.17
CA LEU A 31 6.90 25.42 29.04
C LEU A 31 8.05 24.41 29.24
N ALA A 32 9.12 24.81 29.94
CA ALA A 32 10.21 23.89 30.27
C ALA A 32 9.76 22.81 31.26
N SER A 33 8.95 23.18 32.26
CA SER A 33 8.34 22.24 33.20
C SER A 33 7.38 21.28 32.50
N GLU A 34 6.49 21.80 31.66
CA GLU A 34 5.55 21.00 30.87
C GLU A 34 6.28 20.04 29.91
N ALA A 35 7.31 20.52 29.20
CA ALA A 35 8.12 19.67 28.33
C ALA A 35 8.86 18.57 29.10
N LEU A 36 9.29 18.85 30.34
CA LEU A 36 9.94 17.87 31.22
C LEU A 36 8.93 16.82 31.73
N GLU A 37 7.71 17.23 32.08
CA GLU A 37 6.62 16.31 32.42
C GLU A 37 6.30 15.37 31.26
N PHE A 38 6.16 15.90 30.04
CA PHE A 38 5.96 15.08 28.84
C PHE A 38 7.15 14.16 28.55
N PHE A 39 8.39 14.63 28.76
CA PHE A 39 9.59 13.82 28.57
C PHE A 39 9.65 12.60 29.51
N HIS A 40 9.10 12.72 30.71
CA HIS A 40 9.04 11.63 31.69
C HIS A 40 7.75 10.80 31.63
N SER A 41 6.78 11.19 30.81
CA SER A 41 5.50 10.50 30.69
C SER A 41 5.60 9.26 29.81
N ASN A 42 5.05 8.15 30.30
CA ASN A 42 4.89 6.92 29.51
C ASN A 42 3.51 6.83 28.84
N TYR A 43 2.70 7.90 28.88
CA TYR A 43 1.35 7.90 28.31
C TYR A 43 1.33 7.53 26.81
N TYR A 44 2.37 7.91 26.07
CA TYR A 44 2.48 7.56 24.64
C TYR A 44 2.47 6.04 24.41
N GLN A 45 2.90 5.23 25.39
CA GLN A 45 2.91 3.77 25.30
C GLN A 45 1.51 3.14 25.31
N SER A 46 0.50 3.85 25.84
CA SER A 46 -0.91 3.40 25.76
C SER A 46 -1.64 3.93 24.53
N THR A 47 -0.91 4.52 23.59
CA THR A 47 -1.45 5.04 22.32
C THR A 47 -0.74 4.37 21.14
N ASN A 48 -1.14 4.71 19.91
CA ASN A 48 -0.45 4.27 18.69
C ASN A 48 1.03 4.72 18.64
N PHE A 49 1.44 5.70 19.46
CA PHE A 49 2.83 6.15 19.56
C PHE A 49 3.77 5.15 20.23
N ARG A 50 3.29 4.06 20.85
CA ARG A 50 4.15 2.97 21.37
C ARG A 50 5.11 2.44 20.30
N ILE A 51 4.76 2.57 19.02
CA ILE A 51 5.60 2.16 17.90
C ILE A 51 7.01 2.77 17.92
N ILE A 52 7.19 3.96 18.52
CA ILE A 52 8.51 4.61 18.63
C ILE A 52 9.49 3.85 19.52
N ASP A 53 8.99 2.98 20.41
CA ASP A 53 9.83 2.13 21.27
C ASP A 53 10.36 0.90 20.52
N VAL A 54 9.66 0.49 19.46
CA VAL A 54 9.95 -0.75 18.71
C VAL A 54 10.46 -0.50 17.29
N VAL A 55 10.43 0.75 16.83
CA VAL A 55 10.99 1.20 15.54
C VAL A 55 11.95 2.35 15.82
N THR A 56 13.23 2.02 15.99
CA THR A 56 14.25 2.97 16.44
C THR A 56 14.99 3.60 15.25
N PRO A 57 15.02 4.94 15.11
CA PRO A 57 15.75 5.59 14.03
C PRO A 57 17.27 5.40 14.17
N ILE A 58 17.94 5.18 13.04
CA ILE A 58 19.39 4.98 13.00
C ILE A 58 20.09 6.31 12.71
N ALA A 59 20.67 6.92 13.75
CA ALA A 59 21.41 8.18 13.63
C ALA A 59 22.87 8.01 13.18
N ASP A 60 23.44 6.80 13.28
CA ASP A 60 24.83 6.55 12.87
C ASP A 60 24.97 6.62 11.35
N ARG A 61 25.64 7.67 10.88
CA ARG A 61 25.90 7.92 9.46
C ARG A 61 26.64 6.78 8.76
N ARG A 62 27.56 6.09 9.44
CA ARG A 62 28.29 4.96 8.84
C ARG A 62 27.35 3.79 8.59
N LYS A 63 26.47 3.51 9.55
CA LYS A 63 25.43 2.46 9.41
C LYS A 63 24.42 2.83 8.33
N VAL A 64 23.99 4.09 8.26
CA VAL A 64 23.11 4.60 7.19
C VAL A 64 23.75 4.44 5.81
N ASP A 65 25.00 4.87 5.63
CA ASP A 65 25.70 4.75 4.34
C ASP A 65 25.92 3.28 3.95
N PHE A 66 26.17 2.42 4.92
CA PHE A 66 26.25 0.97 4.72
C PHE A 66 24.92 0.38 4.25
N LEU A 67 23.81 0.70 4.93
CA LEU A 67 22.47 0.22 4.56
C LEU A 67 22.02 0.77 3.19
N ASP A 68 22.34 2.03 2.87
CA ASP A 68 22.13 2.59 1.53
C ASP A 68 22.90 1.80 0.45
N GLY A 69 24.12 1.36 0.77
CA GLY A 69 24.94 0.52 -0.10
C GLY A 69 24.31 -0.86 -0.34
N LEU A 70 23.85 -1.52 0.72
CA LEU A 70 23.13 -2.79 0.63
C LEU A 70 21.83 -2.65 -0.15
N ALA A 71 21.08 -1.56 0.05
CA ALA A 71 19.86 -1.29 -0.72
C ALA A 71 20.18 -1.17 -2.22
N ALA A 72 21.19 -0.39 -2.60
CA ALA A 72 21.61 -0.27 -3.99
C ALA A 72 22.02 -1.62 -4.60
N GLU A 73 22.75 -2.44 -3.85
CA GLU A 73 23.12 -3.80 -4.27
C GLU A 73 21.91 -4.69 -4.52
N ARG A 74 20.98 -4.76 -3.56
CA ARG A 74 19.80 -5.62 -3.66
C ARG A 74 18.90 -5.19 -4.83
N ILE A 75 18.71 -3.89 -5.03
CA ILE A 75 17.96 -3.33 -6.17
C ILE A 75 18.64 -3.70 -7.49
N ARG A 76 19.96 -3.55 -7.59
CA ARG A 76 20.74 -3.92 -8.80
C ARG A 76 20.63 -5.40 -9.11
N ASN A 77 20.61 -6.24 -8.08
CA ASN A 77 20.47 -7.70 -8.21
C ASN A 77 19.01 -8.14 -8.39
N GLY A 78 18.05 -7.21 -8.50
CA GLY A 78 16.65 -7.49 -8.79
C GLY A 78 15.87 -8.10 -7.62
N HIS A 79 16.34 -7.91 -6.39
CA HIS A 79 15.59 -8.35 -5.21
C HIS A 79 14.32 -7.51 -5.02
N ALA A 80 13.30 -8.14 -4.42
CA ALA A 80 11.97 -7.58 -4.24
C ALA A 80 11.76 -6.88 -2.88
N ASP A 81 12.83 -6.44 -2.22
CA ASP A 81 12.72 -5.90 -0.85
C ASP A 81 12.40 -4.40 -0.79
N PHE A 82 12.46 -3.71 -1.95
CA PHE A 82 12.32 -2.27 -2.05
C PHE A 82 11.33 -1.82 -3.11
N GLU A 83 10.77 -0.65 -2.87
CA GLU A 83 9.75 -0.01 -3.66
C GLU A 83 9.98 1.51 -3.70
N LEU A 84 9.27 2.20 -4.60
CA LEU A 84 9.23 3.67 -4.63
C LEU A 84 7.86 4.15 -4.16
N GLY A 85 7.82 4.88 -3.05
CA GLY A 85 6.65 5.57 -2.51
C GLY A 85 6.68 7.07 -2.79
N LEU A 86 5.50 7.69 -2.71
CA LEU A 86 5.36 9.14 -2.68
C LEU A 86 5.70 9.63 -1.26
N PRO A 87 6.67 10.54 -1.09
CA PRO A 87 6.95 11.11 0.24
C PRO A 87 5.75 11.90 0.78
N ALA A 88 5.48 11.83 2.08
CA ALA A 88 4.32 12.44 2.75
C ALA A 88 4.25 13.97 2.58
N SER A 89 5.36 14.63 2.27
CA SER A 89 5.36 16.06 1.92
C SER A 89 4.62 16.39 0.61
N TYR A 90 4.19 15.38 -0.14
CA TYR A 90 3.50 15.53 -1.41
C TYR A 90 2.14 14.84 -1.32
N GLU A 91 1.07 15.63 -1.35
CA GLU A 91 -0.32 15.15 -1.19
C GLU A 91 -0.94 14.71 -2.52
N ASP A 92 -0.44 15.23 -3.65
CA ASP A 92 -1.01 14.99 -4.98
C ASP A 92 -0.19 13.99 -5.80
N GLU A 93 -0.83 12.92 -6.26
CA GLU A 93 -0.27 12.01 -7.24
C GLU A 93 -0.11 12.70 -8.61
N GLY A 94 1.04 12.49 -9.25
CA GLY A 94 1.26 12.95 -10.62
C GLY A 94 0.53 12.05 -11.62
N VAL A 95 0.05 12.63 -12.73
CA VAL A 95 -0.45 11.86 -13.89
C VAL A 95 0.64 11.05 -14.58
N ALA A 96 1.91 11.30 -14.24
CA ALA A 96 3.05 10.48 -14.60
C ALA A 96 4.28 10.84 -13.78
N TYR A 97 5.29 9.98 -13.86
CA TYR A 97 6.59 10.11 -13.23
C TYR A 97 7.72 9.98 -14.25
N ALA A 98 8.78 10.75 -14.05
CA ALA A 98 10.03 10.64 -14.80
C ALA A 98 11.21 10.49 -13.84
N PHE A 99 12.29 9.86 -14.30
CA PHE A 99 13.53 9.74 -13.53
C PHE A 99 14.61 10.64 -14.12
N CYS A 100 15.28 11.39 -13.25
CA CYS A 100 16.34 12.32 -13.62
C CYS A 100 17.67 11.84 -13.04
N GLY A 101 18.65 11.66 -13.91
CA GLY A 101 20.02 11.25 -13.61
C GLY A 101 20.82 11.14 -14.91
N PRO A 102 22.15 11.01 -14.86
CA PRO A 102 22.95 10.79 -16.06
C PRO A 102 22.40 9.62 -16.88
N GLY A 103 22.03 9.85 -18.14
CA GLY A 103 21.51 8.82 -19.05
C GLY A 103 20.06 8.39 -18.84
N LEU A 104 19.39 8.82 -17.75
CA LEU A 104 17.99 8.45 -17.50
C LEU A 104 17.03 9.24 -18.39
N ARG A 105 16.11 8.52 -19.04
CA ARG A 105 15.05 9.07 -19.87
C ARG A 105 13.77 8.25 -19.70
N GLY A 106 12.64 8.85 -20.03
CA GLY A 106 11.34 8.18 -20.03
C GLY A 106 10.31 8.89 -19.15
N ARG A 107 9.05 8.56 -19.42
CA ARG A 107 7.89 8.98 -18.66
C ARG A 107 7.03 7.74 -18.45
N HIS A 108 6.58 7.54 -17.23
CA HIS A 108 5.80 6.37 -16.82
C HIS A 108 4.52 6.84 -16.13
N PRO A 109 3.37 6.18 -16.36
CA PRO A 109 2.14 6.52 -15.64
C PRO A 109 2.33 6.32 -14.13
N ASP A 110 3.00 5.23 -13.74
CA ASP A 110 3.12 4.81 -12.33
C ASP A 110 4.55 4.97 -11.79
N LEU A 111 4.65 5.30 -10.49
CA LEU A 111 5.89 5.36 -9.74
C LEU A 111 6.35 3.96 -9.32
N LEU A 112 7.07 3.27 -10.21
CA LEU A 112 7.57 1.91 -9.94
C LEU A 112 9.10 1.86 -9.93
N LEU A 113 9.65 1.07 -9.00
CA LEU A 113 11.09 0.79 -8.97
C LEU A 113 11.53 0.03 -10.24
N SER A 114 10.64 -0.78 -10.81
CA SER A 114 10.86 -1.46 -12.10
C SER A 114 11.09 -0.48 -13.24
N HIS A 115 10.37 0.65 -13.27
CA HIS A 115 10.58 1.69 -14.27
C HIS A 115 11.93 2.38 -14.10
N TYR A 116 12.35 2.65 -12.86
CA TYR A 116 13.66 3.21 -12.57
C TYR A 116 14.80 2.26 -13.01
N THR A 117 14.73 0.99 -12.62
CA THR A 117 15.73 -0.03 -12.99
C THR A 117 15.76 -0.28 -14.50
N ALA A 118 14.61 -0.26 -15.18
CA ALA A 118 14.55 -0.32 -16.65
C ALA A 118 15.17 0.92 -17.30
N ALA A 119 14.91 2.12 -16.77
CA ALA A 119 15.51 3.37 -17.26
C ALA A 119 17.03 3.42 -17.07
N MET A 120 17.57 2.75 -16.04
CA MET A 120 19.00 2.57 -15.84
C MET A 120 19.64 1.68 -16.91
N GLY A 121 18.92 0.68 -17.44
CA GLY A 121 19.39 -0.19 -18.53
C GLY A 121 20.79 -0.75 -18.27
N GLU A 122 21.71 -0.56 -19.22
CA GLU A 122 23.11 -0.99 -19.13
C GLU A 122 23.90 -0.33 -17.99
N GLN A 123 23.38 0.76 -17.42
CA GLN A 123 24.00 1.43 -16.26
C GLN A 123 23.55 0.84 -14.92
N LEU A 124 22.54 -0.04 -14.89
CA LEU A 124 22.06 -0.68 -13.65
C LEU A 124 23.19 -1.34 -12.84
N PRO A 125 24.18 -2.03 -13.46
CA PRO A 125 25.32 -2.60 -12.73
C PRO A 125 26.13 -1.58 -11.90
N THR A 126 26.04 -0.30 -12.27
CA THR A 126 26.77 0.79 -11.60
C THR A 126 25.97 1.45 -10.49
N LEU A 127 24.75 0.99 -10.20
CA LEU A 127 23.91 1.55 -9.14
C LEU A 127 24.59 1.41 -7.77
N ASP A 128 24.74 2.54 -7.08
CA ASP A 128 25.33 2.65 -5.75
C ASP A 128 24.51 3.60 -4.87
N ALA A 129 24.89 3.72 -3.59
CA ALA A 129 24.25 4.61 -2.62
C ALA A 129 24.22 6.08 -3.09
N GLN A 130 25.26 6.54 -3.79
CA GLN A 130 25.35 7.92 -4.25
C GLN A 130 24.35 8.21 -5.38
N LYS A 131 24.10 7.25 -6.26
CA LYS A 131 23.06 7.33 -7.29
C LYS A 131 21.67 7.33 -6.68
N LEU A 132 21.41 6.53 -5.64
CA LEU A 132 20.12 6.62 -4.92
C LEU A 132 19.88 8.02 -4.34
N LYS A 133 20.92 8.68 -3.82
CA LYS A 133 20.84 10.06 -3.27
C LYS A 133 20.70 11.13 -4.37
N SER A 134 21.41 10.98 -5.47
CA SER A 134 21.51 12.00 -6.53
C SER A 134 20.44 11.89 -7.60
N HIS A 135 20.06 10.68 -8.02
CA HIS A 135 18.96 10.47 -8.97
C HIS A 135 17.63 10.92 -8.36
N LYS A 136 16.77 11.50 -9.18
CA LYS A 136 15.50 12.09 -8.75
C LYS A 136 14.31 11.46 -9.43
N VAL A 137 13.21 11.37 -8.70
CA VAL A 137 11.86 11.23 -9.26
C VAL A 137 11.34 12.64 -9.56
N VAL A 138 10.61 12.79 -10.65
CA VAL A 138 9.90 14.03 -11.01
C VAL A 138 8.44 13.68 -11.27
N ALA A 139 7.54 14.22 -10.45
CA ALA A 139 6.11 14.15 -10.69
C ALA A 139 5.70 15.12 -11.80
N ILE A 140 4.82 14.65 -12.67
CA ILE A 140 4.23 15.42 -13.76
C ILE A 140 2.74 15.53 -13.48
N TYR A 141 2.24 16.75 -13.34
CA TYR A 141 0.83 17.05 -13.12
C TYR A 141 0.14 17.40 -14.43
N GLU A 142 -1.19 17.26 -14.46
CA GLU A 142 -2.01 17.55 -15.64
C GLU A 142 -2.05 19.06 -15.93
N ASP A 143 -2.11 19.88 -14.89
CA ASP A 143 -2.00 21.33 -15.01
C ASP A 143 -0.53 21.71 -15.20
N GLY A 144 -0.12 21.96 -16.44
CA GLY A 144 1.25 22.41 -16.76
C GLY A 144 1.72 23.69 -16.02
N ALA A 145 0.85 24.30 -15.19
CA ALA A 145 1.13 25.43 -14.31
C ALA A 145 1.75 25.02 -12.95
N ARG A 146 1.55 23.79 -12.45
CA ARG A 146 2.15 23.38 -11.16
C ARG A 146 3.66 23.20 -11.30
N PRO A 147 4.45 23.73 -10.34
CA PRO A 147 5.89 23.46 -10.31
C PRO A 147 6.15 21.96 -10.24
N LYS A 148 7.04 21.46 -11.11
CA LYS A 148 7.48 20.06 -11.07
C LYS A 148 8.11 19.75 -9.71
N GLN A 149 7.45 18.89 -8.96
CA GLN A 149 7.99 18.37 -7.70
C GLN A 149 9.05 17.31 -7.99
N ARG A 150 10.09 17.29 -7.17
CA ARG A 150 11.21 16.37 -7.34
C ARG A 150 11.79 15.95 -5.99
N TRP A 151 12.12 14.68 -5.87
CA TRP A 151 12.76 14.11 -4.67
C TRP A 151 13.76 13.04 -5.05
N ALA A 152 14.65 12.66 -4.12
CA ALA A 152 15.64 11.62 -4.39
C ALA A 152 14.99 10.24 -4.52
N ILE A 153 15.58 9.36 -5.33
CA ILE A 153 15.22 7.93 -5.33
C ILE A 153 15.29 7.39 -3.89
N ARG A 154 16.36 7.72 -3.15
CA ARG A 154 16.51 7.36 -1.74
C ARG A 154 15.34 7.82 -0.86
N THR A 155 14.82 9.02 -1.08
CA THR A 155 13.66 9.53 -0.32
C THR A 155 12.39 8.78 -0.68
N ALA A 156 12.26 8.31 -1.92
CA ALA A 156 11.16 7.45 -2.33
C ALA A 156 11.30 6.01 -1.85
N LEU A 157 12.48 5.57 -1.39
CA LEU A 157 12.66 4.17 -1.02
C LEU A 157 11.80 3.81 0.19
N VAL A 158 10.99 2.78 0.00
CA VAL A 158 10.25 2.08 1.04
C VAL A 158 10.63 0.61 0.95
N GLY A 159 11.02 -0.01 2.06
CA GLY A 159 11.45 -1.41 2.02
C GLY A 159 12.28 -1.80 3.23
N SER A 160 12.72 -3.06 3.28
CA SER A 160 13.50 -3.54 4.41
C SER A 160 14.60 -4.51 4.03
N ILE A 161 15.62 -4.62 4.88
CA ILE A 161 16.73 -5.55 4.74
C ILE A 161 16.88 -6.29 6.07
N ILE A 162 17.03 -7.61 5.98
CA ILE A 162 17.57 -8.39 7.09
C ILE A 162 19.09 -8.44 6.94
N TYR A 163 19.81 -7.95 7.94
CA TYR A 163 21.27 -7.98 7.97
C TYR A 163 21.75 -8.30 9.38
N ASP A 164 22.61 -9.31 9.50
CA ASP A 164 23.13 -9.80 10.79
C ASP A 164 22.02 -10.18 11.80
N GLY A 165 20.91 -10.74 11.30
CA GLY A 165 19.76 -11.14 12.10
C GLY A 165 18.75 -10.02 12.39
N ASP A 166 19.17 -8.76 12.32
CA ASP A 166 18.31 -7.59 12.55
C ASP A 166 17.52 -7.18 11.30
N LEU A 167 16.32 -6.65 11.51
CA LEU A 167 15.50 -6.04 10.46
C LEU A 167 15.71 -4.52 10.42
N TYR A 168 16.11 -4.03 9.25
CA TYR A 168 16.29 -2.62 8.96
C TYR A 168 15.25 -2.17 7.94
N ALA A 169 14.44 -1.17 8.29
CA ALA A 169 13.40 -0.63 7.43
C ALA A 169 13.78 0.79 6.98
N ILE A 170 13.57 1.10 5.69
CA ILE A 170 13.71 2.46 5.16
C ILE A 170 12.33 3.01 4.81
N ASN A 171 12.05 4.24 5.22
CA ASN A 171 10.91 5.01 4.76
C ASN A 171 11.29 6.49 4.73
N GLU A 172 10.90 7.19 3.66
CA GLU A 172 11.22 8.60 3.43
C GLU A 172 12.72 8.96 3.50
N GLY A 173 13.58 7.99 3.21
CA GLY A 173 15.03 8.16 3.33
C GLY A 173 15.55 8.08 4.76
N GLU A 174 14.75 7.71 5.75
CA GLU A 174 15.23 7.44 7.09
C GLU A 174 15.28 5.94 7.34
N TRP A 175 16.37 5.48 7.94
CA TRP A 175 16.55 4.07 8.32
C TRP A 175 16.14 3.86 9.76
N TYR A 176 15.46 2.74 10.00
CA TYR A 176 14.99 2.32 11.30
C TYR A 176 15.44 0.89 11.57
N GLN A 177 15.86 0.60 12.80
CA GLN A 177 15.98 -0.76 13.30
C GLN A 177 14.64 -1.16 13.91
N VAL A 178 14.13 -2.32 13.50
CA VAL A 178 12.85 -2.84 13.96
C VAL A 178 13.12 -3.91 15.01
N ASP A 179 12.46 -3.78 16.17
CA ASP A 179 12.51 -4.77 17.24
C ASP A 179 11.95 -6.13 16.78
N GLU A 180 12.58 -7.21 17.23
CA GLU A 180 12.22 -8.56 16.79
C GLU A 180 10.80 -8.95 17.22
N ALA A 181 10.33 -8.54 18.40
CA ALA A 181 8.97 -8.85 18.84
C ALA A 181 7.92 -8.12 18.01
N TYR A 182 8.21 -6.86 17.63
CA TYR A 182 7.33 -6.12 16.74
C TYR A 182 7.30 -6.72 15.34
N LYS A 183 8.46 -7.06 14.78
CA LYS A 183 8.56 -7.80 13.52
C LYS A 183 7.74 -9.10 13.56
N GLN A 184 7.91 -9.91 14.61
CA GLN A 184 7.15 -11.16 14.75
C GLN A 184 5.65 -10.90 14.81
N SER A 185 5.19 -9.87 15.51
CA SER A 185 3.76 -9.51 15.56
C SER A 185 3.18 -9.15 14.18
N ILE A 186 3.98 -8.52 13.31
CA ILE A 186 3.59 -8.20 11.93
C ILE A 186 3.50 -9.48 11.09
N GLU A 187 4.49 -10.36 11.23
CA GLU A 187 4.50 -11.66 10.55
C GLU A 187 3.30 -12.52 10.97
N ASP A 188 3.05 -12.65 12.26
CA ASP A 188 1.93 -13.43 12.81
C ASP A 188 0.58 -12.90 12.30
N SER A 189 0.41 -11.57 12.27
CA SER A 189 -0.79 -10.95 11.71
C SER A 189 -0.97 -11.27 10.22
N PHE A 190 0.10 -11.19 9.42
CA PHE A 190 0.03 -11.58 8.01
C PHE A 190 -0.36 -13.05 7.83
N TRP A 191 0.23 -13.95 8.61
CA TRP A 191 -0.08 -15.39 8.53
C TRP A 191 -1.48 -15.73 9.03
N ALA A 192 -2.01 -14.99 10.00
CA ALA A 192 -3.40 -15.14 10.44
C ALA A 192 -4.42 -14.69 9.38
N LEU A 193 -4.10 -13.64 8.62
CA LEU A 193 -4.96 -13.13 7.55
C LEU A 193 -4.83 -13.93 6.24
N LYS A 194 -3.67 -14.55 6.00
CA LYS A 194 -3.43 -15.36 4.81
C LYS A 194 -4.19 -16.69 4.92
N SER A 195 -5.15 -16.88 4.02
CA SER A 195 -5.88 -18.15 3.90
C SER A 195 -5.55 -18.87 2.60
N GLU A 196 -5.64 -20.19 2.65
CA GLU A 196 -5.63 -21.02 1.45
C GLU A 196 -7.01 -20.98 0.75
N TRP A 197 -7.06 -21.50 -0.46
CA TRP A 197 -8.31 -21.66 -1.20
C TRP A 197 -9.11 -22.84 -0.67
N GLU A 198 -10.41 -22.65 -0.47
CA GLU A 198 -11.34 -23.74 -0.20
C GLU A 198 -11.68 -24.43 -1.52
N GLY A 199 -10.92 -25.46 -1.87
CA GLY A 199 -11.09 -26.21 -3.12
C GLY A 199 -10.10 -25.78 -4.21
N GLU A 200 -10.54 -25.84 -5.47
CA GLU A 200 -9.67 -25.49 -6.60
C GLU A 200 -9.42 -23.96 -6.63
N PRO A 201 -8.16 -23.51 -6.64
CA PRO A 201 -7.85 -22.09 -6.71
C PRO A 201 -8.33 -21.48 -8.04
N PRO A 202 -8.54 -20.15 -8.11
CA PRO A 202 -8.76 -19.47 -9.37
C PRO A 202 -7.69 -19.79 -10.41
N PRO A 203 -8.04 -19.80 -11.70
CA PRO A 203 -7.07 -20.06 -12.76
C PRO A 203 -5.90 -19.09 -12.65
N PRO A 204 -4.65 -19.53 -12.92
CA PRO A 204 -3.49 -18.67 -12.80
C PRO A 204 -3.58 -17.50 -13.78
N LEU A 205 -3.00 -16.37 -13.41
CA LEU A 205 -2.97 -15.20 -14.27
C LEU A 205 -2.00 -15.46 -15.43
N ARG A 206 -2.56 -15.55 -16.64
CA ARG A 206 -1.88 -16.13 -17.80
C ARG A 206 -0.88 -15.17 -18.43
N LYS A 207 0.13 -15.71 -19.11
CA LYS A 207 1.05 -14.92 -19.95
C LYS A 207 0.58 -14.93 -21.40
N ILE A 208 0.24 -13.76 -21.92
CA ILE A 208 -0.22 -13.53 -23.30
C ILE A 208 0.98 -13.09 -24.14
N TYR A 209 1.25 -13.83 -25.22
CA TYR A 209 2.37 -13.58 -26.13
C TYR A 209 1.93 -12.78 -27.35
N ASP A 210 2.83 -11.94 -27.88
CA ASP A 210 2.66 -11.28 -29.16
C ASP A 210 2.72 -12.29 -30.33
N GLU A 211 2.29 -11.87 -31.53
CA GLU A 211 2.25 -12.69 -32.77
C GLU A 211 3.63 -13.20 -33.26
N GLY A 212 4.68 -13.12 -32.43
CA GLY A 212 5.99 -13.73 -32.68
C GLY A 212 6.52 -14.58 -31.52
N GLY A 213 5.79 -14.72 -30.41
CA GLY A 213 6.19 -15.49 -29.24
C GLY A 213 7.36 -14.90 -28.43
N ARG A 214 7.81 -13.67 -28.76
CA ARG A 214 9.06 -13.11 -28.20
C ARG A 214 8.82 -12.27 -26.96
N ASN A 215 7.65 -11.64 -26.81
CA ASN A 215 7.33 -10.81 -25.66
C ASN A 215 5.99 -11.20 -25.03
N GLY A 216 6.04 -12.08 -24.03
CA GLY A 216 4.87 -12.41 -23.22
C GLY A 216 4.61 -11.38 -22.12
N LYS A 217 3.42 -10.78 -22.11
CA LYS A 217 2.91 -9.95 -21.01
C LYS A 217 1.83 -10.70 -20.26
N TYR A 218 1.83 -10.57 -18.94
CA TYR A 218 0.71 -11.09 -18.15
C TYR A 218 -0.61 -10.45 -18.56
N GLN A 219 -1.68 -11.24 -18.54
CA GLN A 219 -3.06 -10.81 -18.71
C GLN A 219 -3.35 -9.54 -17.91
N ASN A 220 -4.15 -8.66 -18.49
CA ASN A 220 -4.58 -7.45 -17.79
C ASN A 220 -5.58 -7.82 -16.67
N GLU A 221 -5.51 -7.12 -15.55
CA GLU A 221 -6.39 -7.32 -14.38
C GLU A 221 -7.88 -7.25 -14.76
N ALA A 222 -8.29 -6.28 -15.59
CA ALA A 222 -9.68 -6.12 -16.01
C ALA A 222 -10.22 -7.33 -16.79
N LEU A 223 -9.40 -7.91 -17.69
CA LEU A 223 -9.78 -9.11 -18.44
C LEU A 223 -9.86 -10.33 -17.51
N TYR A 224 -8.92 -10.43 -16.57
CA TYR A 224 -8.91 -11.52 -15.58
C TYR A 224 -10.14 -11.44 -14.66
N ASN A 225 -10.48 -10.25 -14.18
CA ASN A 225 -11.67 -10.02 -13.36
C ASN A 225 -12.95 -10.38 -14.14
N GLN A 226 -13.04 -10.03 -15.43
CA GLN A 226 -14.16 -10.46 -16.26
C GLN A 226 -14.29 -11.99 -16.35
N GLU A 227 -13.20 -12.70 -16.61
CA GLU A 227 -13.19 -14.17 -16.67
C GLU A 227 -13.62 -14.80 -15.34
N LEU A 228 -13.14 -14.26 -14.21
CA LEU A 228 -13.54 -14.73 -12.88
C LEU A 228 -15.02 -14.47 -12.59
N ALA A 229 -15.54 -13.29 -12.96
CA ALA A 229 -16.96 -12.96 -12.79
C ALA A 229 -17.86 -13.95 -13.54
N GLU A 230 -17.51 -14.27 -14.79
CA GLU A 230 -18.24 -15.25 -15.59
C GLU A 230 -18.13 -16.67 -15.03
N GLN A 231 -16.93 -17.09 -14.63
CA GLN A 231 -16.66 -18.45 -14.14
C GLN A 231 -17.36 -18.74 -12.80
N TYR A 232 -17.33 -17.80 -11.87
CA TYR A 232 -17.83 -17.99 -10.51
C TYR A 232 -19.20 -17.35 -10.25
N GLY A 233 -19.78 -16.67 -11.24
CA GLY A 233 -21.06 -15.98 -11.11
C GLY A 233 -21.00 -14.74 -10.22
N TYR A 234 -19.81 -14.16 -10.04
CA TYR A 234 -19.64 -12.90 -9.31
C TYR A 234 -20.09 -11.71 -10.16
N ILE A 235 -20.40 -10.60 -9.52
CA ILE A 235 -20.73 -9.35 -10.21
C ILE A 235 -19.45 -8.57 -10.45
N LEU A 236 -19.14 -8.30 -11.72
CA LEU A 236 -17.99 -7.48 -12.13
C LEU A 236 -18.25 -6.00 -11.83
N LEU A 237 -17.51 -5.47 -10.86
CA LEU A 237 -17.56 -4.07 -10.43
C LEU A 237 -16.25 -3.30 -10.69
N ASP A 238 -15.22 -3.96 -11.23
CA ASP A 238 -13.96 -3.36 -11.69
C ASP A 238 -14.20 -2.06 -12.50
N GLN A 239 -13.51 -0.99 -12.09
CA GLN A 239 -13.56 0.36 -12.65
C GLN A 239 -14.95 1.03 -12.58
N LYS A 240 -15.86 0.53 -11.73
CA LYS A 240 -17.17 1.15 -11.51
C LYS A 240 -17.21 1.87 -10.17
N GLU A 241 -17.67 3.10 -10.21
CA GLU A 241 -17.75 3.98 -9.04
C GLU A 241 -19.18 4.04 -8.49
N VAL A 242 -19.30 4.02 -7.16
CA VAL A 242 -20.48 4.47 -6.43
C VAL A 242 -20.23 5.88 -5.88
N ARG A 243 -21.29 6.67 -5.79
CA ARG A 243 -21.23 8.01 -5.21
C ARG A 243 -22.27 8.12 -4.12
N ILE A 244 -21.81 8.47 -2.94
CA ILE A 244 -22.67 8.79 -1.81
C ILE A 244 -23.41 10.09 -2.11
N GLU A 245 -24.73 10.04 -2.17
CA GLU A 245 -25.56 11.23 -2.31
C GLU A 245 -25.27 12.21 -1.15
N ASP A 246 -25.26 13.51 -1.46
CA ASP A 246 -25.00 14.62 -0.52
C ASP A 246 -23.57 14.75 0.04
N VAL A 247 -22.61 13.94 -0.39
CA VAL A 247 -21.18 14.10 -0.03
C VAL A 247 -20.37 14.54 -1.25
N GLN A 248 -19.69 15.68 -1.14
CA GLN A 248 -18.84 16.16 -2.23
C GLN A 248 -17.60 15.25 -2.38
N ARG A 249 -17.27 14.89 -3.63
CA ARG A 249 -16.10 14.04 -3.99
C ARG A 249 -16.07 12.69 -3.26
N SER A 250 -17.22 12.09 -3.02
CA SER A 250 -17.38 10.78 -2.36
C SER A 250 -17.42 9.61 -3.33
N GLY A 251 -16.83 9.77 -4.50
CA GLY A 251 -16.77 8.71 -5.48
C GLY A 251 -15.74 7.67 -5.06
N PHE A 252 -16.13 6.39 -5.03
CA PHE A 252 -15.22 5.29 -4.75
C PHE A 252 -15.65 4.01 -5.48
N GLU A 253 -14.69 3.13 -5.72
CA GLU A 253 -14.91 1.80 -6.29
C GLU A 253 -15.25 0.80 -5.18
N PRO A 254 -16.41 0.10 -5.23
CA PRO A 254 -16.81 -0.86 -4.20
C PRO A 254 -15.80 -2.00 -4.00
N CYS A 255 -15.50 -2.68 -5.09
CA CYS A 255 -14.58 -3.81 -5.21
C CYS A 255 -14.48 -4.19 -6.68
N ASP A 256 -13.60 -5.13 -7.01
CA ASP A 256 -13.43 -5.57 -8.39
C ASP A 256 -14.49 -6.64 -8.72
N LEU A 257 -14.74 -7.54 -7.76
CA LEU A 257 -15.70 -8.64 -7.84
C LEU A 257 -16.57 -8.68 -6.58
N LEU A 258 -17.89 -8.74 -6.77
CA LEU A 258 -18.84 -8.87 -5.66
C LEU A 258 -19.46 -10.27 -5.66
N ASP A 259 -19.25 -11.01 -4.58
CA ASP A 259 -19.95 -12.25 -4.30
C ASP A 259 -21.04 -12.02 -3.26
N ILE A 260 -22.30 -12.04 -3.72
CA ILE A 260 -23.47 -11.85 -2.84
C ILE A 260 -23.70 -13.07 -1.94
N GLU A 261 -23.49 -14.29 -2.45
CA GLU A 261 -23.81 -15.52 -1.73
C GLU A 261 -22.80 -15.79 -0.60
N GLY A 262 -21.53 -15.52 -0.87
CA GLY A 262 -20.48 -15.54 0.13
C GLY A 262 -20.40 -14.29 0.99
N LYS A 263 -21.11 -13.21 0.64
CA LYS A 263 -20.99 -11.86 1.22
C LYS A 263 -19.56 -11.31 1.18
N ARG A 264 -18.92 -11.32 0.01
CA ARG A 264 -17.51 -10.96 -0.15
C ARG A 264 -17.32 -9.79 -1.11
N PHE A 265 -16.60 -8.78 -0.64
CA PHE A 265 -16.00 -7.74 -1.46
C PHE A 265 -14.60 -8.18 -1.85
N ILE A 266 -14.41 -8.61 -3.09
CA ILE A 266 -13.15 -9.18 -3.56
C ILE A 266 -12.40 -8.12 -4.38
N HIS A 267 -11.18 -7.84 -3.95
CA HIS A 267 -10.22 -6.99 -4.63
C HIS A 267 -9.09 -7.87 -5.17
N VAL A 268 -8.68 -7.66 -6.42
CA VAL A 268 -7.71 -8.45 -7.14
C VAL A 268 -6.55 -7.56 -7.57
N LYS A 269 -5.34 -7.93 -7.18
CA LYS A 269 -4.13 -7.24 -7.62
C LYS A 269 -3.07 -8.20 -8.05
N LYS A 270 -2.51 -7.98 -9.23
CA LYS A 270 -1.24 -8.58 -9.61
C LYS A 270 -0.14 -7.90 -8.82
N SER A 271 0.42 -8.64 -7.85
CA SER A 271 1.67 -8.26 -7.21
C SER A 271 2.73 -8.12 -8.29
N SER A 272 3.28 -6.92 -8.39
CA SER A 272 4.59 -6.78 -8.99
C SER A 272 5.57 -6.99 -7.85
N ARG A 273 6.51 -7.94 -7.97
CA ARG A 273 7.68 -8.09 -7.08
C ARG A 273 8.57 -6.83 -7.01
N ARG A 274 8.09 -5.66 -7.44
CA ARG A 274 8.82 -4.43 -7.72
C ARG A 274 8.00 -3.15 -7.41
N SER A 275 7.08 -3.10 -6.43
CA SER A 275 6.26 -1.88 -6.24
C SER A 275 5.38 -1.72 -4.99
N SER A 276 5.23 -0.45 -4.57
CA SER A 276 4.30 0.20 -3.60
C SER A 276 2.80 0.00 -3.84
N ILE A 277 2.46 -0.91 -4.75
CA ILE A 277 1.10 -1.19 -5.21
C ILE A 277 0.27 -1.84 -4.09
N LEU A 278 0.86 -2.73 -3.28
CA LEU A 278 0.08 -3.49 -2.30
C LEU A 278 -0.43 -2.63 -1.14
N SER A 279 0.38 -1.69 -0.64
CA SER A 279 -0.08 -0.77 0.41
C SER A 279 -1.25 0.12 -0.05
N HIS A 280 -1.21 0.63 -1.28
CA HIS A 280 -2.34 1.38 -1.84
C HIS A 280 -3.55 0.47 -2.08
N PHE A 281 -3.33 -0.75 -2.56
CA PHE A 281 -4.36 -1.75 -2.78
C PHE A 281 -5.14 -2.10 -1.50
N PHE A 282 -4.45 -2.30 -0.36
CA PHE A 282 -5.12 -2.55 0.92
C PHE A 282 -5.94 -1.34 1.37
N LYS A 283 -5.40 -0.13 1.25
CA LYS A 283 -6.13 1.12 1.54
C LYS A 283 -7.36 1.30 0.67
N GLN A 284 -7.28 0.97 -0.62
CA GLN A 284 -8.41 1.07 -1.54
C GLN A 284 -9.57 0.18 -1.07
N GLY A 285 -9.31 -1.10 -0.79
CA GLY A 285 -10.33 -2.01 -0.30
C GLY A 285 -10.88 -1.62 1.08
N ALA A 286 -9.99 -1.19 1.99
CA ALA A 286 -10.39 -0.74 3.31
C ALA A 286 -11.28 0.51 3.27
N ASN A 287 -10.88 1.54 2.52
CA ASN A 287 -11.64 2.77 2.36
C ASN A 287 -13.05 2.51 1.83
N SER A 288 -13.19 1.61 0.85
CA SER A 288 -14.50 1.22 0.31
C SER A 288 -15.42 0.61 1.38
N ALA A 289 -14.94 -0.41 2.10
CA ALA A 289 -15.71 -1.05 3.16
C ALA A 289 -16.06 -0.07 4.30
N GLN A 290 -15.14 0.84 4.65
CA GLN A 290 -15.42 1.91 5.61
C GLN A 290 -16.56 2.83 5.15
N GLN A 291 -16.66 3.16 3.85
CA GLN A 291 -17.77 3.95 3.33
C GLN A 291 -19.11 3.24 3.51
N PHE A 292 -19.17 1.92 3.23
CA PHE A 292 -20.39 1.13 3.42
C PHE A 292 -20.83 1.05 4.88
N ARG A 293 -19.88 0.97 5.82
CA ARG A 293 -20.21 0.99 7.25
C ARG A 293 -20.64 2.38 7.72
N ARG A 294 -20.02 3.43 7.21
CA ARG A 294 -20.22 4.82 7.67
C ARG A 294 -21.48 5.46 7.11
N PHE A 295 -21.84 5.17 5.86
CA PHE A 295 -22.91 5.85 5.14
C PHE A 295 -23.95 4.84 4.65
N PRO A 296 -25.16 4.80 5.23
CA PRO A 296 -26.23 3.92 4.75
C PRO A 296 -26.57 4.12 3.26
N SER A 297 -26.48 5.35 2.76
CA SER A 297 -26.72 5.69 1.35
C SER A 297 -25.67 5.09 0.38
N ALA A 298 -24.50 4.67 0.88
CA ALA A 298 -23.54 3.92 0.07
C ALA A 298 -24.12 2.57 -0.37
N MET A 299 -24.88 1.89 0.51
CA MET A 299 -25.53 0.62 0.17
C MET A 299 -26.63 0.80 -0.88
N THR A 300 -27.42 1.87 -0.78
CA THR A 300 -28.41 2.24 -1.82
C THR A 300 -27.72 2.51 -3.17
N SER A 301 -26.55 3.15 -3.15
CA SER A 301 -25.77 3.41 -4.35
C SER A 301 -25.21 2.13 -4.97
N LEU A 302 -24.76 1.19 -4.13
CA LEU A 302 -24.32 -0.13 -4.56
C LEU A 302 -25.47 -0.95 -5.14
N GLU A 303 -26.65 -0.93 -4.51
CA GLU A 303 -27.85 -1.57 -5.03
C GLU A 303 -28.21 -1.06 -6.43
N ALA A 304 -28.21 0.26 -6.63
CA ALA A 304 -28.45 0.85 -7.94
C ALA A 304 -27.38 0.45 -8.97
N LEU A 305 -26.10 0.37 -8.57
CA LEU A 305 -25.02 -0.07 -9.43
C LEU A 305 -25.16 -1.55 -9.82
N VAL A 306 -25.47 -2.42 -8.87
CA VAL A 306 -25.72 -3.84 -9.08
C VAL A 306 -26.94 -4.04 -9.98
N ARG A 307 -28.02 -3.30 -9.76
CA ARG A 307 -29.22 -3.34 -10.60
C ARG A 307 -28.91 -3.03 -12.07
N ARG A 308 -28.08 -2.01 -12.32
CA ARG A 308 -27.63 -1.65 -13.68
C ARG A 308 -26.69 -2.68 -14.30
N THR A 309 -25.87 -3.33 -13.47
CA THR A 309 -24.83 -4.26 -13.95
C THR A 309 -25.35 -5.68 -14.17
N ALA A 310 -26.17 -6.18 -13.25
CA ALA A 310 -26.58 -7.59 -13.16
C ALA A 310 -28.11 -7.79 -13.07
N GLY A 311 -28.90 -6.71 -13.15
CA GLY A 311 -30.36 -6.76 -13.16
C GLY A 311 -31.03 -6.76 -11.79
N ASN A 312 -32.37 -6.71 -11.78
CA ASN A 312 -33.17 -6.57 -10.55
C ASN A 312 -32.97 -7.75 -9.59
N ASN A 313 -32.94 -8.99 -10.08
CA ASN A 313 -32.79 -10.16 -9.21
C ASN A 313 -31.48 -10.11 -8.40
N ALA A 314 -30.37 -9.69 -9.02
CA ALA A 314 -29.10 -9.54 -8.31
C ALA A 314 -29.15 -8.43 -7.26
N ALA A 315 -29.85 -7.32 -7.54
CA ALA A 315 -30.04 -6.25 -6.57
C ALA A 315 -30.90 -6.69 -5.38
N ASP A 316 -31.98 -7.42 -5.64
CA ASP A 316 -32.85 -7.96 -4.60
C ASP A 316 -32.07 -8.92 -3.68
N ARG A 317 -31.28 -9.85 -4.27
CA ARG A 317 -30.39 -10.74 -3.50
C ARG A 317 -29.33 -9.99 -2.69
N LEU A 318 -28.79 -8.88 -3.20
CA LEU A 318 -27.84 -8.05 -2.44
C LEU A 318 -28.50 -7.48 -1.18
N ILE A 319 -29.72 -6.95 -1.29
CA ILE A 319 -30.45 -6.38 -0.16
C ILE A 319 -30.83 -7.47 0.84
N GLU A 320 -31.27 -8.64 0.38
CA GLU A 320 -31.51 -9.81 1.24
C GLU A 320 -30.23 -10.20 2.00
N ALA A 321 -29.09 -10.30 1.32
CA ALA A 321 -27.81 -10.62 1.93
C ALA A 321 -27.33 -9.53 2.91
N HIS A 322 -27.59 -8.25 2.62
CA HIS A 322 -27.23 -7.14 3.49
C HIS A 322 -28.03 -7.14 4.80
N ASN A 323 -29.31 -7.50 4.73
CA ASN A 323 -30.20 -7.56 5.91
C ASN A 323 -30.09 -8.87 6.71
N ASP A 324 -29.32 -9.84 6.21
CA ASP A 324 -29.08 -11.10 6.91
C ASP A 324 -27.93 -10.94 7.92
N ASP A 325 -28.24 -10.98 9.20
CA ASP A 325 -27.28 -10.85 10.30
C ASP A 325 -26.58 -12.18 10.67
N HIS A 326 -26.89 -13.30 10.01
CA HIS A 326 -26.28 -14.60 10.33
C HIS A 326 -24.84 -14.74 9.85
N ARG A 327 -24.39 -13.89 8.92
CA ARG A 327 -23.04 -13.89 8.37
C ARG A 327 -22.60 -12.46 8.07
N ASN A 328 -21.44 -12.08 8.60
CA ASN A 328 -20.81 -10.81 8.30
C ASN A 328 -20.22 -10.79 6.88
N TRP A 329 -20.14 -9.60 6.31
CA TRP A 329 -19.43 -9.37 5.05
C TRP A 329 -17.91 -9.54 5.25
N SER A 330 -17.23 -10.01 4.21
CA SER A 330 -15.77 -10.06 4.16
C SER A 330 -15.19 -9.13 3.11
N VAL A 331 -13.97 -8.68 3.37
CA VAL A 331 -13.09 -7.99 2.41
C VAL A 331 -11.95 -8.93 2.09
N GLU A 332 -11.88 -9.38 0.85
CA GLU A 332 -10.86 -10.31 0.39
C GLU A 332 -9.87 -9.62 -0.55
N PHE A 333 -8.57 -9.79 -0.26
CA PHE A 333 -7.48 -9.31 -1.07
C PHE A 333 -6.82 -10.49 -1.80
N TRP A 334 -7.06 -10.59 -3.10
CA TRP A 334 -6.52 -11.63 -3.97
C TRP A 334 -5.26 -11.12 -4.66
N ILE A 335 -4.12 -11.69 -4.31
CA ILE A 335 -2.83 -11.23 -4.79
C ILE A 335 -2.26 -12.23 -5.80
N ALA A 336 -2.17 -11.85 -7.06
CA ALA A 336 -1.52 -12.68 -8.07
C ALA A 336 0.01 -12.51 -8.01
N ASP A 337 0.72 -13.55 -7.63
CA ASP A 337 2.18 -13.57 -7.50
C ASP A 337 2.76 -14.96 -7.86
N ASN A 338 4.07 -15.16 -7.81
CA ASN A 338 4.63 -16.51 -7.67
C ASN A 338 5.04 -16.73 -6.20
N PRO A 339 5.12 -17.96 -5.73
CA PRO A 339 5.75 -18.23 -4.44
C PRO A 339 7.23 -17.79 -4.42
N ARG A 340 7.78 -17.63 -3.22
CA ARG A 340 9.22 -17.52 -2.99
C ARG A 340 9.90 -18.85 -3.31
N ALA A 341 11.24 -18.87 -3.32
CA ALA A 341 12.00 -20.11 -3.50
C ALA A 341 11.65 -21.20 -2.48
N THR A 342 11.10 -20.82 -1.32
CA THR A 342 10.59 -21.73 -0.28
C THR A 342 9.26 -22.39 -0.64
N GLY A 343 8.59 -21.97 -1.70
CA GLY A 343 7.23 -22.40 -2.06
C GLY A 343 6.11 -21.57 -1.43
N GLU A 344 6.44 -20.65 -0.52
CA GLU A 344 5.45 -19.83 0.17
C GLU A 344 5.21 -18.48 -0.50
N PHE A 345 3.96 -18.04 -0.50
CA PHE A 345 3.59 -16.68 -0.85
C PHE A 345 3.82 -15.72 0.31
N ASN A 346 4.36 -14.55 0.02
CA ASN A 346 4.73 -13.58 1.04
C ASN A 346 4.92 -12.20 0.39
N ILE A 347 4.57 -11.13 1.10
CA ILE A 347 4.62 -9.73 0.65
C ILE A 347 5.74 -8.95 1.36
N PRO A 348 6.15 -7.77 0.86
CA PRO A 348 7.11 -6.90 1.54
C PRO A 348 6.64 -6.48 2.93
N PHE A 349 7.59 -6.23 3.85
CA PHE A 349 7.30 -5.95 5.26
C PHE A 349 6.39 -4.72 5.45
N PHE A 350 6.60 -3.64 4.69
CA PHE A 350 5.75 -2.44 4.76
C PHE A 350 4.33 -2.69 4.26
N SER A 351 4.16 -3.57 3.28
CA SER A 351 2.84 -4.01 2.83
C SER A 351 2.14 -4.81 3.92
N LYS A 352 2.85 -5.59 4.74
CA LYS A 352 2.28 -6.27 5.92
C LYS A 352 1.84 -5.31 7.01
N ILE A 353 2.64 -4.26 7.28
CA ILE A 353 2.23 -3.21 8.22
C ILE A 353 0.93 -2.56 7.74
N SER A 354 0.89 -2.17 6.45
CA SER A 354 -0.32 -1.58 5.85
C SER A 354 -1.51 -2.53 5.97
N LEU A 355 -1.33 -3.81 5.60
CA LEU A 355 -2.37 -4.83 5.72
C LEU A 355 -2.88 -4.97 7.16
N ARG A 356 -1.99 -5.08 8.16
CA ARG A 356 -2.40 -5.22 9.57
C ARG A 356 -3.24 -4.03 10.01
N ASP A 357 -2.80 -2.82 9.70
CA ASP A 357 -3.46 -1.60 10.17
C ASP A 357 -4.84 -1.46 9.51
N GLU A 358 -4.94 -1.69 8.19
CA GLU A 358 -6.22 -1.71 7.47
C GLU A 358 -7.13 -2.85 7.94
N ALA A 359 -6.60 -4.06 8.14
CA ALA A 359 -7.37 -5.20 8.60
C ALA A 359 -7.93 -4.97 10.00
N SER A 360 -7.13 -4.42 10.92
CA SER A 360 -7.57 -4.06 12.27
C SER A 360 -8.72 -3.06 12.25
N SER A 361 -8.67 -2.07 11.35
CA SER A 361 -9.76 -1.11 11.17
C SER A 361 -11.04 -1.76 10.63
N LEU A 362 -10.90 -2.73 9.72
CA LEU A 362 -12.03 -3.43 9.12
C LEU A 362 -12.67 -4.43 10.08
N GLU A 363 -11.87 -5.16 10.86
CA GLU A 363 -12.34 -6.08 11.89
C GLU A 363 -13.09 -5.32 13.00
N ALA A 364 -12.63 -4.11 13.38
CA ALA A 364 -13.37 -3.23 14.29
C ALA A 364 -14.72 -2.77 13.72
N MET A 365 -14.91 -2.85 12.40
CA MET A 365 -16.18 -2.61 11.69
C MET A 365 -16.91 -3.92 11.37
N GLU A 366 -16.54 -5.02 12.04
CA GLU A 366 -17.13 -6.36 11.94
C GLU A 366 -16.98 -7.06 10.59
N TYR A 367 -16.09 -6.56 9.72
CA TYR A 367 -15.72 -7.27 8.50
C TYR A 367 -14.75 -8.41 8.82
N GLN A 368 -14.89 -9.52 8.12
CA GLN A 368 -13.82 -10.51 8.04
C GLN A 368 -12.82 -10.08 6.98
N VAL A 369 -11.51 -10.23 7.24
CA VAL A 369 -10.47 -9.86 6.28
C VAL A 369 -9.67 -11.09 5.91
N THR A 370 -9.41 -11.26 4.62
CA THR A 370 -8.66 -12.42 4.13
C THR A 370 -7.73 -12.03 3.00
N VAL A 371 -6.51 -12.57 3.02
CA VAL A 371 -5.57 -12.50 1.92
C VAL A 371 -5.44 -13.87 1.29
N ARG A 372 -5.61 -13.95 -0.04
CA ARG A 372 -5.37 -15.19 -0.81
C ARG A 372 -4.40 -14.90 -1.94
N PHE A 373 -3.69 -15.93 -2.39
CA PHE A 373 -2.74 -15.80 -3.48
C PHE A 373 -3.18 -16.58 -4.71
N ILE A 374 -3.04 -15.94 -5.87
CA ILE A 374 -3.27 -16.54 -7.18
C ILE A 374 -1.91 -16.76 -7.83
N CYS A 375 -1.66 -17.94 -8.38
CA CYS A 375 -0.42 -18.19 -9.09
C CYS A 375 -0.35 -17.37 -10.39
N LEU A 376 0.83 -16.84 -10.73
CA LEU A 376 1.11 -16.42 -12.09
C LEU A 376 1.48 -17.66 -12.93
N ASP A 377 1.05 -17.70 -14.19
CA ASP A 377 1.43 -18.79 -15.08
C ASP A 377 2.92 -18.72 -15.40
N THR A 378 3.65 -19.80 -15.10
CA THR A 378 5.10 -19.92 -15.33
C THR A 378 5.43 -20.68 -16.61
N ARG A 379 4.42 -21.15 -17.36
CA ARG A 379 4.64 -21.87 -18.62
C ARG A 379 5.27 -20.94 -19.66
N ILE A 380 6.55 -21.17 -19.92
CA ILE A 380 7.22 -20.75 -21.15
C ILE A 380 6.73 -21.73 -22.23
N ILE A 381 5.91 -21.26 -23.15
CA ILE A 381 5.61 -22.03 -24.38
C ILE A 381 6.84 -22.03 -25.27
#